data_AF-A0A3B9DP84-F1
#
_entry.id   AF-A0A3B9DP84-F1
#
_cell.length_a   1.000
_cell.length_b   1.000
_cell.length_c   1.000
_cell.angle_alpha   90.00
_cell.angle_beta   90.00
_cell.angle_gamma   90.00
#
_symmetry.space_group_name_H-M   'P 1'
#
loop_
_entity.id
_entity.type
_entity.pdbx_description
1 polymer ?
#
loop_
_entity_poly.entity_id
_entity_poly.type
_entity_poly.pdbx_seq_one_letter_code
_entity_poly.pdbx_strand_id
1 'polypeptide(L)'
;ETLGEIASEPPDDAEVRDAVDRIVNGFVFNFQTPALLVSRQMLYLSQNLPLDWLQRFLEGVRGVTPAGVHEVFRQNLAPNGLDDMVIVIVGDPAGFDPGLEDVGPIRFLEEYEAAPRP
;
A
#
# COMPACT_ATOMS: atom_id res chain seq x y z
N GLU A 1 6.89 -13.13 -1.95
CA GLU A 1 6.18 -13.69 -0.79
C GLU A 1 4.70 -13.34 -0.85
N THR A 2 3.86 -14.09 -0.13
CA THR A 2 2.48 -13.71 0.16
C THR A 2 2.38 -12.86 1.43
N LEU A 3 1.27 -12.15 1.65
CA LEU A 3 1.09 -11.28 2.82
C LEU A 3 1.19 -12.05 4.15
N GLY A 4 0.72 -13.30 4.19
CA GLY A 4 0.79 -14.15 5.39
C GLY A 4 2.21 -14.66 5.69
N GLU A 5 3.03 -14.88 4.67
CA GLU A 5 4.44 -15.29 4.82
C GLU A 5 5.26 -14.19 5.51
N ILE A 6 5.13 -12.94 5.05
CA ILE A 6 5.85 -11.78 5.62
C ILE A 6 5.44 -11.49 7.08
N ALA A 7 4.23 -11.88 7.49
CA ALA A 7 3.81 -11.77 8.89
C ALA A 7 4.38 -12.87 9.78
N SER A 8 4.85 -13.97 9.19
CA SER A 8 5.35 -15.16 9.88
C SER A 8 6.87 -15.18 9.98
N GLU A 9 7.56 -14.69 8.94
CA GLU A 9 9.01 -14.59 8.88
C GLU A 9 9.46 -13.29 8.19
N PRO A 10 10.64 -12.76 8.53
CA PRO A 10 11.15 -11.58 7.86
C PRO A 10 11.42 -11.82 6.38
N PRO A 11 11.16 -10.80 5.52
CA PRO A 11 11.47 -10.89 4.10
C PRO A 11 12.97 -11.00 3.88
N ASP A 12 13.37 -11.43 2.68
CA ASP A 12 14.79 -11.51 2.32
C ASP A 12 15.47 -10.13 2.29
N ASP A 13 16.74 -10.10 2.72
CA ASP A 13 17.57 -8.89 2.73
C ASP A 13 17.67 -8.23 1.35
N ALA A 14 17.73 -9.03 0.26
CA ALA A 14 17.83 -8.50 -1.10
C ALA A 14 16.52 -7.87 -1.55
N GLU A 15 15.37 -8.45 -1.20
CA GLU A 15 14.05 -7.89 -1.55
C GLU A 15 13.84 -6.52 -0.91
N VAL A 16 14.18 -6.37 0.37
CA VAL A 16 14.10 -5.08 1.06
C VAL A 16 15.08 -4.07 0.46
N ARG A 17 16.32 -4.49 0.16
CA ARG A 17 17.33 -3.62 -0.47
C ARG A 17 16.85 -3.12 -1.83
N ASP A 18 16.33 -3.99 -2.68
CA ASP A 18 15.85 -3.65 -4.02
C ASP A 18 14.66 -2.67 -3.95
N ALA A 19 13.74 -2.88 -2.99
CA ALA A 19 12.63 -1.96 -2.77
C ALA A 19 13.11 -0.57 -2.31
N VAL A 20 14.05 -0.52 -1.36
CA VAL A 20 14.67 0.73 -0.89
C VAL A 20 15.36 1.46 -2.03
N ASP A 21 16.21 0.76 -2.78
CA ASP A 21 16.95 1.33 -3.92
C ASP A 21 16.00 1.87 -4.98
N ARG A 22 14.92 1.14 -5.30
CA ARG A 22 13.91 1.60 -6.27
C ARG A 22 13.22 2.89 -5.82
N ILE A 23 12.86 3.00 -4.54
CA ILE A 23 12.21 4.20 -4.00
C ILE A 23 13.20 5.38 -3.96
N VAL A 24 14.42 5.16 -3.47
CA VAL A 24 15.44 6.21 -3.34
C VAL A 24 15.89 6.71 -4.71
N ASN A 25 16.18 5.82 -5.66
CA ASN A 25 16.61 6.18 -7.01
C ASN A 25 15.49 6.84 -7.80
N GLY A 26 14.23 6.40 -7.58
CA GLY A 26 13.06 6.98 -8.22
C GLY A 26 12.63 8.33 -7.65
N PHE A 27 13.15 8.74 -6.49
CA PHE A 27 12.65 9.87 -5.74
C PHE A 27 12.70 11.19 -6.53
N VAL A 28 13.79 11.43 -7.26
CA VAL A 28 14.00 12.66 -8.04
C VAL A 28 12.92 12.88 -9.10
N PHE A 29 12.33 11.80 -9.64
CA PHE A 29 11.31 11.89 -10.67
C PHE A 29 9.98 12.46 -10.16
N ASN A 30 9.80 12.61 -8.85
CA ASN A 30 8.63 13.27 -8.27
C ASN A 30 8.64 14.81 -8.43
N PHE A 31 9.75 15.40 -8.91
CA PHE A 31 9.97 16.86 -8.95
C PHE A 31 10.42 17.38 -10.32
N GLN A 32 9.96 16.75 -11.40
CA GLN A 32 10.41 17.05 -12.77
C GLN A 32 10.06 18.47 -13.27
N THR A 33 9.04 19.12 -12.70
CA THR A 33 8.62 20.47 -13.11
C THR A 33 8.35 21.37 -11.91
N PRO A 34 8.48 22.70 -12.05
CA PRO A 34 8.15 23.64 -10.98
C PRO A 34 6.71 23.50 -10.48
N ALA A 35 5.75 23.23 -11.37
CA ALA A 35 4.34 23.03 -11.00
C ALA A 35 4.14 21.78 -10.12
N LEU A 36 4.83 20.67 -10.43
CA LEU A 36 4.80 19.45 -9.62
C LEU A 36 5.42 19.69 -8.23
N LEU A 37 6.53 20.41 -8.17
CA LEU A 37 7.18 20.77 -6.91
C LEU A 37 6.25 21.59 -6.00
N VAL A 38 5.63 22.65 -6.53
CA VAL A 38 4.71 23.50 -5.76
C VAL A 38 3.47 22.71 -5.31
N SER A 39 2.85 21.95 -6.21
CA SER A 39 1.65 21.16 -5.87
C SER A 39 1.91 20.16 -4.75
N ARG A 40 3.07 19.51 -4.78
CA ARG A 40 3.49 18.54 -3.77
C ARG A 40 3.84 19.23 -2.43
N GLN A 41 4.50 20.38 -2.47
CA GLN A 41 4.72 21.17 -1.25
C GLN A 41 3.40 21.62 -0.61
N MET A 42 2.42 22.05 -1.40
CA MET A 42 1.08 22.41 -0.89
C MET A 42 0.36 21.22 -0.26
N LEU A 43 0.46 20.03 -0.86
CA LEU A 43 -0.07 18.80 -0.28
C LEU A 43 0.56 18.49 1.09
N TYR A 44 1.87 18.65 1.23
CA TYR A 44 2.53 18.39 2.52
C TYR A 44 2.12 19.39 3.59
N LEU A 45 2.00 20.67 3.23
CA LEU A 45 1.53 21.70 4.17
C LEU A 45 0.07 21.46 4.58
N SER A 46 -0.81 21.06 3.66
CA SER A 46 -2.22 20.78 3.99
C SER A 46 -2.38 19.57 4.92
N GLN A 47 -1.43 18.63 4.88
CA GLN A 47 -1.35 17.48 5.79
C GLN A 47 -0.62 17.80 7.11
N ASN A 48 -0.19 19.05 7.33
CA ASN A 48 0.62 19.47 8.47
C ASN A 48 1.95 18.69 8.62
N LEU A 49 2.53 18.24 7.50
CA LEU A 49 3.85 17.61 7.52
C LEU A 49 4.94 18.66 7.76
N PRO A 50 6.05 18.29 8.41
CA PRO A 50 7.13 19.23 8.70
C PRO A 50 7.81 19.72 7.42
N LEU A 51 8.42 20.90 7.44
CA LEU A 51 9.03 21.51 6.25
C LEU A 51 10.20 20.71 5.67
N ASP A 52 10.87 19.93 6.51
CA ASP A 52 11.95 19.00 6.16
C ASP A 52 11.42 17.58 5.85
N TRP A 53 10.11 17.41 5.64
CA TRP A 53 9.48 16.11 5.42
C TRP A 53 10.15 15.29 4.33
N LEU A 54 10.60 15.92 3.23
CA LEU A 54 11.28 15.22 2.14
C LEU A 54 12.60 14.57 2.58
N GLN A 55 13.35 15.23 3.46
CA GLN A 55 14.60 14.70 4.02
C GLN A 55 14.28 13.53 4.96
N ARG A 56 13.32 13.74 5.87
CA ARG A 56 12.83 12.70 6.80
C ARG A 56 12.31 11.46 6.09
N PHE A 57 11.57 11.63 4.99
CA PHE A 57 11.07 10.52 4.18
C PHE A 57 12.22 9.70 3.59
N LEU A 58 13.19 10.36 2.94
CA LEU A 58 14.33 9.66 2.34
C LEU A 58 15.21 8.95 3.38
N GLU A 59 15.45 9.58 4.52
CA GLU A 59 16.18 8.96 5.64
C GLU A 59 15.41 7.78 6.22
N GLY A 60 14.10 7.93 6.41
CA GLY A 60 13.21 6.86 6.88
C GLY A 60 13.21 5.65 5.95
N VAL A 61 13.08 5.87 4.64
CA VAL A 61 13.13 4.78 3.64
C VAL A 61 14.49 4.09 3.64
N ARG A 62 15.60 4.83 3.68
CA ARG A 62 16.95 4.25 3.75
C ARG A 62 17.19 3.44 5.03
N GLY A 63 16.46 3.74 6.11
CA GLY A 63 16.55 3.05 7.38
C GLY A 63 15.66 1.80 7.49
N VAL A 64 14.89 1.46 6.46
CA VAL A 64 14.02 0.27 6.48
C VAL A 64 14.88 -1.00 6.51
N THR A 65 14.50 -1.93 7.40
CA THR A 65 15.15 -3.24 7.56
C THR A 65 14.13 -4.36 7.43
N PRO A 66 14.55 -5.59 7.07
CA PRO A 66 13.67 -6.75 7.06
C PRO A 66 12.95 -6.99 8.38
N ALA A 67 13.66 -6.86 9.51
CA ALA A 67 13.05 -6.96 10.84
C ALA A 67 11.99 -5.87 11.09
N GLY A 68 12.23 -4.65 10.61
CA GLY A 68 11.26 -3.55 10.68
C GLY A 68 10.01 -3.82 9.83
N VAL A 69 10.19 -4.36 8.62
CA VAL A 69 9.07 -4.77 7.76
C VAL A 69 8.26 -5.88 8.44
N HIS A 70 8.92 -6.93 8.91
CA HIS A 70 8.30 -8.04 9.62
C HIS A 70 7.46 -7.56 10.82
N GLU A 71 8.02 -6.70 11.67
CA GLU A 71 7.30 -6.22 12.85
C GLU A 71 6.08 -5.36 12.47
N VAL A 72 6.18 -4.53 11.43
CA VAL A 72 5.02 -3.77 10.92
C VAL A 72 3.93 -4.71 10.40
N PHE A 73 4.29 -5.75 9.64
CA PHE A 73 3.33 -6.74 9.16
C PHE A 73 2.65 -7.47 10.33
N ARG A 74 3.42 -7.92 11.32
CA ARG A 74 2.91 -8.60 12.51
C ARG A 74 1.99 -7.74 13.39
N GLN A 75 2.17 -6.42 13.35
CA GLN A 75 1.33 -5.46 14.09
C GLN A 75 0.06 -5.05 13.35
N ASN A 76 0.08 -5.04 12.02
CA ASN A 76 -0.99 -4.44 11.21
C ASN A 76 -1.80 -5.46 10.41
N LEU A 77 -1.28 -6.67 10.19
CA LEU A 77 -2.03 -7.77 9.61
C LEU A 77 -2.61 -8.66 10.70
N ALA A 78 -3.80 -9.19 10.44
CA ALA A 78 -4.38 -10.19 11.31
C ALA A 78 -3.55 -11.49 11.32
N PRO A 79 -3.60 -12.30 12.39
CA PRO A 79 -2.75 -13.49 12.54
C PRO A 79 -2.86 -14.54 11.42
N ASN A 80 -3.98 -14.58 10.69
CA ASN A 80 -4.20 -15.47 9.55
C ASN A 80 -4.06 -14.76 8.19
N GLY A 81 -3.63 -13.49 8.17
CA GLY A 81 -3.33 -12.69 6.99
C GLY A 81 -4.54 -12.15 6.22
N LEU A 82 -5.77 -12.57 6.55
CA LEU A 82 -6.98 -12.23 5.80
C LEU A 82 -8.15 -11.74 6.66
N ASP A 83 -8.15 -11.97 7.99
CA ASP A 83 -9.19 -11.40 8.84
C ASP A 83 -9.20 -9.87 8.71
N ASP A 84 -10.41 -9.30 8.66
CA ASP A 84 -10.67 -7.87 8.44
C ASP A 84 -10.21 -7.29 7.08
N MET A 85 -9.74 -8.12 6.14
CA MET A 85 -9.48 -7.68 4.76
C MET A 85 -10.77 -7.54 3.96
N VAL A 86 -10.87 -6.44 3.19
CA VAL A 86 -11.92 -6.28 2.19
C VAL A 86 -11.36 -6.65 0.82
N ILE A 87 -11.85 -7.75 0.26
CA ILE A 87 -11.47 -8.23 -1.07
C ILE A 87 -12.55 -7.77 -2.06
N VAL A 88 -12.15 -7.04 -3.09
CA VAL A 88 -13.05 -6.61 -4.17
C VAL A 88 -12.65 -7.34 -5.45
N ILE A 89 -13.58 -8.14 -5.98
CA ILE A 89 -13.42 -8.87 -7.24
C ILE A 89 -14.34 -8.22 -8.27
N VAL A 90 -13.78 -7.88 -9.43
CA VAL A 90 -14.51 -7.22 -10.52
C VAL A 90 -14.41 -8.07 -11.78
N GLY A 91 -15.56 -8.45 -12.35
CA GLY A 91 -15.63 -9.26 -13.54
C GLY A 91 -17.02 -9.85 -13.76
N ASP A 92 -17.12 -10.77 -14.71
CA ASP A 92 -18.33 -11.57 -14.92
C ASP A 92 -18.45 -12.62 -13.80
N PRO A 93 -19.51 -12.57 -12.97
CA PRO A 93 -19.70 -13.54 -11.89
C PRO A 93 -19.74 -14.99 -12.37
N ALA A 94 -20.20 -15.24 -13.61
CA ALA A 94 -20.24 -16.59 -14.18
C ALA A 94 -18.84 -17.14 -14.51
N GLY A 95 -17.83 -16.28 -14.58
CA GLY A 95 -16.44 -16.65 -14.88
C GLY A 95 -15.55 -16.79 -13.65
N PHE A 96 -16.09 -16.64 -12.43
CA PHE A 96 -15.31 -16.78 -11.21
C PHE A 96 -15.09 -18.24 -10.85
N ASP A 97 -13.87 -18.53 -10.38
CA ASP A 97 -13.54 -19.84 -9.81
C ASP A 97 -14.38 -20.12 -8.56
N PRO A 98 -14.75 -21.39 -8.31
CA PRO A 98 -15.44 -21.77 -7.08
C PRO A 98 -14.56 -21.56 -5.84
N GLY A 99 -15.16 -21.40 -4.65
CA GLY A 99 -14.43 -21.25 -3.38
C GLY A 99 -14.19 -19.80 -2.94
N LEU A 100 -14.89 -18.82 -3.51
CA LEU A 100 -14.86 -17.44 -3.01
C LEU A 100 -15.40 -17.34 -1.58
N GLU A 101 -16.27 -18.26 -1.18
CA GLU A 101 -16.77 -18.41 0.17
C GLU A 101 -15.69 -18.81 1.19
N ASP A 102 -14.57 -19.38 0.73
CA ASP A 102 -13.44 -19.77 1.59
C ASP A 102 -12.64 -18.54 2.07
N VAL A 103 -12.68 -17.44 1.33
CA VAL A 103 -11.99 -16.18 1.70
C VAL A 103 -12.85 -15.25 2.56
N GLY A 104 -14.15 -15.51 2.67
CA GLY A 104 -15.05 -14.79 3.56
C GLY A 104 -16.47 -14.56 3.01
N PRO A 105 -17.31 -13.83 3.76
CA PRO A 105 -18.68 -13.52 3.34
C PRO A 105 -18.71 -12.70 2.05
N ILE A 106 -19.42 -13.21 1.05
CA ILE A 106 -19.54 -12.55 -0.26
C ILE A 106 -20.68 -11.53 -0.22
N ARG A 107 -20.39 -10.29 -0.62
CA ARG A 107 -21.39 -9.26 -0.91
C ARG A 107 -21.31 -8.84 -2.37
N PHE A 108 -22.36 -9.13 -3.13
CA PHE A 108 -22.51 -8.58 -4.47
C PHE A 108 -22.83 -7.09 -4.38
N LEU A 109 -22.04 -6.29 -5.09
CA LEU A 109 -22.31 -4.87 -5.28
C LEU A 109 -22.93 -4.73 -6.67
N GLU A 110 -24.24 -4.49 -6.70
CA GLU A 110 -24.89 -4.06 -7.93
C GLU A 110 -24.41 -2.65 -8.29
N GLU A 111 -24.37 -2.34 -9.59
CA GLU A 111 -24.12 -0.98 -10.04
C GLU A 111 -25.09 -0.05 -9.31
N TYR A 112 -24.54 0.93 -8.58
CA TYR A 112 -25.35 1.93 -7.90
C TYR A 112 -26.27 2.53 -8.96
N GLU A 113 -27.60 2.34 -8.82
CA GLU A 113 -28.55 3.08 -9.64
C GLU A 113 -28.26 4.55 -9.34
N ALA A 114 -27.51 5.21 -10.23
CA ALA A 114 -27.02 6.54 -9.99
C ALA A 114 -28.26 7.40 -9.76
N ALA A 115 -28.46 7.85 -8.52
CA ALA A 115 -29.51 8.81 -8.22
C ALA A 115 -29.36 9.95 -9.25
N PRO A 116 -30.44 10.34 -9.94
CA PRO A 116 -30.35 11.30 -11.03
C PRO A 116 -29.61 12.53 -10.51
N ARG A 117 -28.55 12.94 -11.22
CA ARG A 117 -27.82 14.15 -10.86
C ARG A 117 -28.82 15.33 -10.89
N PRO A 118 -28.83 16.19 -9.85
CA PRO A 118 -29.74 17.34 -9.79
C PRO A 118 -29.51 18.32 -10.95
#